data_AF-A0A671R5B9-F1
#
_entry.id   AF-A0A671R5B9-F1
#
_cell.length_a   1.000
_cell.length_b   1.000
_cell.length_c   1.000
_cell.angle_alpha   90.00
_cell.angle_beta   90.00
_cell.angle_gamma   90.00
#
_symmetry.space_group_name_H-M   'P 1'
#
loop_
_entity.id
_entity.type
_entity.pdbx_description
1 polymer ?
#
loop_
_entity_poly.entity_id
_entity_poly.type
_entity_poly.pdbx_seq_one_letter_code
_entity_poly.pdbx_strand_id
1 'polypeptide(L)'
;MLQEYNTQPFKSLRSLHNTITQIQVPMLGFNYTFAHLCLLDDSKSCIVDDILRVLEEMRSARASNRSVPPLHYPITKLKDGREAYIGHQLGGVLAGGGRDGVRSARALQLTYYLQAASPLNEVVAATWELLFCKELENFGKAHPELSLYPFTSSSLQRDFQRTSRVSERPLLFSLAVCLSLAISYIFYEVTNSYDLTCTNLYDFC
;
A
#
# COMPACT_ATOMS: atom_id res chain seq x y z
N MET A 1 -5.46 23.49 -3.37
CA MET A 1 -4.02 23.76 -3.16
C MET A 1 -3.12 23.47 -4.37
N LEU A 2 -3.58 22.90 -5.50
CA LEU A 2 -2.69 22.63 -6.64
C LEU A 2 -2.60 23.76 -7.68
N GLN A 3 -3.52 24.74 -7.69
CA GLN A 3 -3.49 25.81 -8.69
C GLN A 3 -3.53 27.25 -8.13
N GLU A 4 -3.99 27.43 -6.89
CA GLU A 4 -4.02 28.75 -6.23
C GLU A 4 -2.92 28.85 -5.14
N TYR A 5 -1.94 29.71 -5.41
CA TYR A 5 -1.23 30.54 -4.43
C TYR A 5 -0.20 29.96 -3.44
N ASN A 6 0.21 28.69 -3.50
CA ASN A 6 1.33 28.24 -2.66
C ASN A 6 2.33 27.33 -3.40
N THR A 7 3.54 27.83 -3.65
CA THR A 7 4.68 27.09 -4.22
C THR A 7 5.40 26.22 -3.19
N GLN A 8 5.12 26.40 -1.90
CA GLN A 8 5.71 25.66 -0.79
C GLN A 8 5.44 24.14 -0.87
N PRO A 9 4.20 23.65 -1.07
CA PRO A 9 3.91 22.21 -1.02
C PRO A 9 4.60 21.42 -2.13
N PHE A 10 4.74 22.01 -3.32
CA PHE A 10 5.41 21.39 -4.47
C PHE A 10 6.92 21.24 -4.26
N LYS A 11 7.55 22.25 -3.66
CA LYS A 11 8.98 22.19 -3.34
C LYS A 11 9.26 21.11 -2.30
N SER A 12 8.43 21.05 -1.26
CA SER A 12 8.50 20.03 -0.21
C SER A 12 8.30 18.62 -0.77
N LEU A 13 7.31 18.42 -1.64
CA LEU A 13 7.04 17.11 -2.23
C LEU A 13 8.21 16.57 -3.08
N ARG A 14 8.83 17.41 -3.90
CA ARG A 14 10.00 17.00 -4.68
C ARG A 14 11.19 16.68 -3.79
N SER A 15 11.41 17.48 -2.75
CA SER A 15 12.44 17.20 -1.75
C SER A 15 12.19 15.84 -1.11
N LEU A 16 10.94 15.55 -0.72
CA LEU A 16 10.53 14.27 -0.15
C LEU A 16 10.79 13.11 -1.13
N HIS A 17 10.38 13.22 -2.39
CA HIS A 17 10.63 12.20 -3.41
C HIS A 17 12.14 11.91 -3.60
N ASN A 18 12.95 12.97 -3.67
CA ASN A 18 14.41 12.83 -3.77
C ASN A 18 15.00 12.12 -2.53
N THR A 19 14.57 12.49 -1.33
CA THR A 19 15.04 11.85 -0.10
C THR A 19 14.64 10.38 -0.05
N ILE A 20 13.39 10.05 -0.38
CA ILE A 20 12.88 8.66 -0.39
C ILE A 20 13.67 7.80 -1.37
N THR A 21 13.86 8.28 -2.60
CA THR A 21 14.57 7.50 -3.64
C THR A 21 16.05 7.29 -3.32
N GLN A 22 16.64 8.13 -2.45
CA GLN A 22 18.02 8.06 -1.99
C GLN A 22 18.21 7.30 -0.68
N ILE A 23 17.16 6.76 -0.06
CA ILE A 23 17.28 5.91 1.13
C ILE A 23 18.23 4.75 0.83
N GLN A 24 19.21 4.56 1.73
CA GLN A 24 20.22 3.51 1.61
C GLN A 24 19.97 2.39 2.62
N VAL A 25 20.04 1.15 2.15
CA VAL A 25 19.97 -0.06 2.97
C VAL A 25 21.29 -0.83 2.82
N PRO A 26 22.17 -0.79 3.84
CA PRO A 26 23.42 -1.54 3.81
C PRO A 26 23.14 -3.04 4.01
N MET A 27 23.52 -3.88 3.06
CA MET A 27 23.38 -5.32 3.15
C MET A 27 24.49 -6.03 2.36
N LEU A 28 25.17 -6.99 3.02
CA LEU A 28 26.27 -7.78 2.42
C LEU A 28 27.37 -6.94 1.74
N GLY A 29 27.73 -5.79 2.34
CA GLY A 29 28.77 -4.90 1.81
C GLY A 29 28.33 -4.04 0.62
N PHE A 30 27.03 -4.04 0.28
CA PHE A 30 26.45 -3.19 -0.75
C PHE A 30 25.37 -2.28 -0.15
N ASN A 31 25.28 -1.04 -0.65
CA ASN A 31 24.24 -0.09 -0.24
C ASN A 31 23.12 -0.06 -1.28
N TYR A 32 22.05 -0.80 -1.00
CA TYR A 32 20.87 -0.81 -1.85
C TYR A 32 20.12 0.51 -1.73
N THR A 33 19.49 0.92 -2.83
CA THR A 33 18.65 2.12 -2.90
C THR A 33 17.38 1.77 -3.66
N PHE A 34 16.44 2.72 -3.75
CA PHE A 34 15.20 2.52 -4.52
C PHE A 34 15.49 2.05 -5.96
N ALA A 35 16.51 2.60 -6.61
CA ALA A 35 16.88 2.21 -7.99
C ALA A 35 17.27 0.73 -8.14
N HIS A 36 17.73 0.09 -7.07
CA HIS A 36 18.09 -1.33 -7.06
C HIS A 36 16.91 -2.24 -6.73
N LEU A 37 15.84 -1.68 -6.16
CA LEU A 37 14.69 -2.40 -5.64
C LEU A 37 13.41 -2.13 -6.43
N CYS A 38 13.37 -1.10 -7.26
CA CYS A 38 12.13 -0.67 -7.90
C CYS A 38 11.65 -1.67 -8.95
N LEU A 39 10.33 -1.70 -9.18
CA LEU A 39 9.77 -2.36 -10.35
C LEU A 39 10.16 -1.56 -11.60
N LEU A 40 10.76 -2.25 -12.58
CA LEU A 40 11.19 -1.64 -13.84
C LEU A 40 10.08 -1.69 -14.90
N ASP A 41 10.03 -0.67 -15.74
CA ASP A 41 9.25 -0.66 -16.97
C ASP A 41 10.03 -1.28 -18.15
N ASP A 42 9.40 -1.30 -19.33
CA ASP A 42 10.01 -1.81 -20.57
C ASP A 42 11.29 -1.06 -20.96
N SER A 43 11.46 0.19 -20.51
CA SER A 43 12.64 1.01 -20.74
C SER A 43 13.76 0.79 -19.71
N LYS A 44 13.58 -0.16 -18.78
CA LYS A 44 14.48 -0.43 -17.65
C LYS A 44 14.59 0.75 -16.69
N SER A 45 13.53 1.55 -16.58
CA SER A 45 13.44 2.67 -15.63
C SER A 45 12.47 2.32 -14.50
N CYS A 46 12.68 2.87 -13.30
CA CYS A 46 11.77 2.64 -12.19
C CYS A 46 10.38 3.21 -12.51
N ILE A 47 9.35 2.38 -12.32
CA ILE A 47 7.96 2.83 -12.40
C ILE A 47 7.69 3.76 -11.22
N VAL A 48 7.28 4.99 -11.55
CA VAL A 48 6.89 6.04 -10.61
C VAL A 48 5.58 6.68 -11.08
N ASP A 49 4.79 7.20 -10.16
CA ASP A 49 3.50 7.79 -10.49
C ASP A 49 3.64 8.97 -11.48
N ASP A 50 2.84 8.95 -12.55
CA ASP A 50 2.86 9.98 -13.60
C ASP A 50 2.53 11.38 -13.08
N ILE A 51 1.86 11.49 -11.93
CA ILE A 51 1.62 12.78 -11.26
C ILE A 51 2.94 13.50 -10.98
N LEU A 52 4.03 12.80 -10.64
CA LEU A 52 5.34 13.41 -10.42
C LEU A 52 5.86 14.10 -11.69
N ARG A 53 5.62 13.52 -12.86
CA ARG A 53 6.00 14.11 -14.15
C ARG A 53 5.19 15.37 -14.43
N VAL A 54 3.88 15.33 -14.19
CA VAL A 54 3.00 16.49 -14.30
C VAL A 54 3.45 17.62 -13.38
N LEU A 55 3.77 17.32 -12.12
CA LEU A 55 4.20 18.33 -11.16
C LEU A 55 5.53 18.99 -11.55
N GLU A 56 6.47 18.21 -12.10
CA GLU A 56 7.72 18.76 -12.62
C GLU A 56 7.49 19.62 -13.88
N GLU A 57 6.56 19.23 -14.75
CA GLU A 57 6.19 20.05 -15.92
C GLU A 57 5.56 21.38 -15.50
N MET A 58 4.60 21.36 -14.57
CA MET A 58 3.98 22.58 -14.03
C MET A 58 5.02 23.50 -13.39
N ARG A 59 5.98 22.93 -12.65
CA ARG A 59 7.11 23.66 -12.07
C ARG A 59 7.99 24.27 -13.16
N SER A 60 8.38 23.49 -14.16
CA SER A 60 9.23 23.94 -15.26
C SER A 60 8.58 25.05 -16.07
N ALA A 61 7.26 24.96 -16.32
CA ALA A 61 6.48 26.01 -16.98
C ALA A 61 6.51 27.30 -16.15
N ARG A 62 6.28 27.21 -14.83
CA ARG A 62 6.35 28.35 -13.92
C ARG A 62 7.76 28.96 -13.87
N ALA A 63 8.80 28.14 -13.79
CA ALA A 63 10.19 28.60 -13.75
C ALA A 63 10.64 29.28 -15.05
N SER A 64 10.00 28.96 -16.18
CA SER A 64 10.26 29.55 -17.50
C SER A 64 9.27 30.65 -17.89
N ASN A 65 8.45 31.14 -16.95
CA ASN A 65 7.38 32.12 -17.19
C ASN A 65 6.41 31.74 -18.32
N ARG A 66 6.20 30.43 -18.53
CA ARG A 66 5.24 29.90 -19.49
C ARG A 66 3.90 29.64 -18.80
N SER A 67 2.83 29.61 -19.59
CA SER A 67 1.51 29.19 -19.12
C SER A 67 1.60 27.75 -18.60
N VAL A 68 1.14 27.54 -17.36
CA VAL A 68 1.07 26.20 -16.76
C VAL A 68 -0.02 25.41 -17.50
N PRO A 69 0.29 24.21 -18.04
CA PRO A 69 -0.71 23.38 -18.70
C PRO A 69 -1.89 23.07 -17.76
N PRO A 70 -3.13 23.04 -18.27
CA PRO A 70 -4.28 22.64 -17.46
C PRO A 70 -4.14 21.16 -17.05
N LEU A 71 -4.28 20.90 -15.75
CA LEU A 71 -4.30 19.54 -15.23
C LEU A 71 -5.71 18.97 -15.38
N HIS A 72 -5.89 18.00 -16.25
CA HIS A 72 -7.19 17.36 -16.48
C HIS A 72 -7.39 16.15 -15.57
N TYR A 73 -8.62 15.97 -15.07
CA TYR A 73 -8.97 14.86 -14.18
C TYR A 73 -10.20 14.09 -14.71
N PRO A 74 -10.20 12.74 -14.66
CA PRO A 74 -9.18 11.87 -14.06
C PRO A 74 -8.02 11.50 -14.99
N ILE A 75 -8.08 11.91 -16.27
CA ILE A 75 -7.04 11.62 -17.27
C ILE A 75 -6.43 12.95 -17.70
N THR A 76 -5.10 13.03 -17.68
CA THR A 76 -4.34 14.20 -18.14
C THR A 76 -3.40 13.83 -19.27
N LYS A 77 -3.15 14.77 -20.17
CA LYS A 77 -2.17 14.60 -21.25
C LYS A 77 -0.79 15.04 -20.76
N LEU A 78 0.20 14.16 -20.88
CA LEU A 78 1.61 14.44 -20.60
C LEU A 78 2.26 15.15 -21.79
N LYS A 79 3.41 15.80 -21.55
CA LYS A 79 4.22 16.47 -22.57
C LYS A 79 4.62 15.57 -23.75
N ASP A 80 4.82 14.28 -23.50
CA ASP A 80 5.16 13.28 -24.53
C ASP A 80 3.94 12.83 -25.37
N GLY A 81 2.76 13.37 -25.08
CA GLY A 81 1.52 13.07 -25.77
C GLY A 81 0.75 11.89 -25.18
N ARG A 82 1.31 11.16 -24.21
CA ARG A 82 0.62 10.05 -23.54
C ARG A 82 -0.48 10.58 -22.62
N GLU A 83 -1.54 9.79 -22.50
CA GLU A 83 -2.59 10.01 -21.51
C GLU A 83 -2.25 9.27 -20.22
N ALA A 84 -2.25 9.98 -19.10
CA ALA A 84 -1.97 9.44 -17.78
C ALA A 84 -3.24 9.49 -16.93
N TYR A 85 -3.62 8.35 -16.37
CA TYR A 85 -4.70 8.26 -15.40
C TYR A 85 -4.19 8.71 -14.03
N ILE A 86 -4.66 9.87 -13.58
CA ILE A 86 -4.30 10.50 -12.30
C ILE A 86 -5.40 10.38 -11.23
N GLY A 87 -6.45 9.59 -11.54
CA GLY A 87 -7.64 9.47 -10.69
C GLY A 87 -7.38 8.91 -9.30
N HIS A 88 -6.40 8.00 -9.17
CA HIS A 88 -6.06 7.41 -7.87
C HIS A 88 -5.03 8.24 -7.09
N GLN A 89 -4.33 9.15 -7.76
CA GLN A 89 -3.28 9.96 -7.17
C GLN A 89 -3.83 11.22 -6.52
N LEU A 90 -5.02 11.71 -6.93
CA LEU A 90 -5.60 12.94 -6.40
C LEU A 90 -6.88 12.69 -5.61
N GLY A 91 -6.93 13.21 -4.38
CA GLY A 91 -8.10 13.14 -3.50
C GLY A 91 -8.74 14.50 -3.22
N GLY A 92 -10.06 14.53 -3.06
CA GLY A 92 -10.81 15.75 -2.77
C GLY A 92 -10.69 16.81 -3.87
N VAL A 93 -10.78 16.37 -5.13
CA VAL A 93 -10.64 17.21 -6.32
C VAL A 93 -11.85 18.12 -6.48
N LEU A 94 -11.60 19.41 -6.69
CA LEU A 94 -12.58 20.40 -7.11
C LEU A 94 -12.26 20.82 -8.54
N ALA A 95 -13.22 20.62 -9.44
CA ALA A 95 -13.14 21.07 -10.82
C ALA A 95 -13.21 22.61 -10.89
N GLY A 96 -12.45 23.19 -11.80
CA GLY A 96 -12.62 24.59 -12.19
C GLY A 96 -13.92 24.75 -12.98
N GLY A 97 -14.66 25.83 -12.75
CA GLY A 97 -16.01 26.08 -13.30
C GLY A 97 -16.13 26.21 -14.82
N GLY A 98 -15.18 25.71 -15.61
CA GLY A 98 -15.23 25.62 -17.06
C GLY A 98 -14.15 24.68 -17.61
N ARG A 99 -14.58 23.60 -18.28
CA ARG A 99 -13.81 22.53 -18.95
C ARG A 99 -12.69 21.89 -18.11
N ASP A 100 -13.04 20.78 -17.46
CA ASP A 100 -12.20 19.63 -17.09
C ASP A 100 -10.87 19.86 -16.36
N GLY A 101 -10.57 21.08 -15.92
CA GLY A 101 -9.35 21.43 -15.19
C GLY A 101 -9.49 21.27 -13.68
N VAL A 102 -8.45 20.74 -13.03
CA VAL A 102 -8.36 20.62 -11.57
C VAL A 102 -8.02 21.97 -10.94
N ARG A 103 -9.00 22.66 -10.37
CA ARG A 103 -8.75 23.89 -9.61
C ARG A 103 -7.99 23.60 -8.31
N SER A 104 -8.37 22.52 -7.63
CA SER A 104 -7.69 22.11 -6.41
C SER A 104 -7.86 20.62 -6.13
N ALA A 105 -6.86 20.03 -5.49
CA ALA A 105 -6.99 18.78 -4.75
C ALA A 105 -6.63 19.02 -3.28
N ARG A 106 -7.16 18.17 -2.40
CA ARG A 106 -6.90 18.18 -0.95
C ARG A 106 -5.88 17.13 -0.52
N ALA A 107 -5.77 16.04 -1.28
CA ALA A 107 -4.83 14.97 -1.00
C ALA A 107 -4.08 14.57 -2.28
N LEU A 108 -2.86 14.10 -2.09
CA LEU A 108 -2.00 13.53 -3.12
C LEU A 108 -1.49 12.19 -2.60
N GLN A 109 -1.62 11.15 -3.42
CA GLN A 109 -1.06 9.83 -3.18
C GLN A 109 0.16 9.64 -4.07
N LEU A 110 1.26 9.16 -3.47
CA LEU A 110 2.47 8.73 -4.16
C LEU A 110 2.74 7.26 -3.83
N THR A 111 3.02 6.47 -4.86
CA THR A 111 3.23 5.03 -4.78
C THR A 111 4.64 4.68 -5.26
N TYR A 112 5.35 3.88 -4.48
CA TYR A 112 6.69 3.38 -4.81
C TYR A 112 6.61 1.87 -4.95
N TYR A 113 6.79 1.37 -6.17
CA TYR A 113 6.71 -0.06 -6.47
C TYR A 113 8.06 -0.71 -6.26
N LEU A 114 8.11 -1.73 -5.39
CA LEU A 114 9.32 -2.51 -5.10
C LEU A 114 9.19 -3.93 -5.69
N GLN A 115 10.30 -4.48 -6.16
CA GLN A 115 10.43 -5.80 -6.74
C GLN A 115 11.21 -6.72 -5.80
N ALA A 116 10.47 -7.55 -5.08
CA ALA A 116 11.02 -8.57 -4.19
C ALA A 116 11.32 -9.88 -4.94
N ALA A 117 12.23 -9.84 -5.93
CA ALA A 117 12.50 -10.99 -6.80
C ALA A 117 13.39 -12.09 -6.18
N SER A 118 14.01 -11.82 -5.03
CA SER A 118 14.92 -12.75 -4.35
C SER A 118 14.75 -12.66 -2.83
N PRO A 119 15.14 -13.70 -2.06
CA PRO A 119 15.10 -13.64 -0.59
C PRO A 119 15.91 -12.49 -0.02
N LEU A 120 17.02 -12.13 -0.68
CA LEU A 120 17.81 -10.96 -0.32
C LEU A 120 17.02 -9.67 -0.56
N ASN A 121 16.40 -9.53 -1.74
CA ASN A 121 15.60 -8.36 -2.07
C ASN A 121 14.38 -8.22 -1.15
N GLU A 122 13.77 -9.32 -0.71
CA GLU A 122 12.69 -9.30 0.27
C GLU A 122 13.13 -8.66 1.59
N VAL A 123 14.27 -9.09 2.14
CA VAL A 123 14.83 -8.53 3.39
C VAL A 123 15.21 -7.06 3.21
N VAL A 124 15.85 -6.73 2.09
CA VAL A 124 16.28 -5.37 1.78
C VAL A 124 15.07 -4.46 1.57
N ALA A 125 14.04 -4.91 0.86
CA ALA A 125 12.80 -4.16 0.63
C ALA A 125 12.04 -3.93 1.95
N ALA A 126 11.90 -4.95 2.79
CA ALA A 126 11.27 -4.78 4.11
C ALA A 126 12.04 -3.77 4.99
N THR A 127 13.37 -3.80 4.93
CA THR A 127 14.21 -2.83 5.65
C THR A 127 14.06 -1.42 5.06
N TRP A 128 14.01 -1.30 3.74
CA TRP A 128 13.77 -0.04 3.04
C TRP A 128 12.43 0.57 3.44
N GLU A 129 11.36 -0.23 3.51
CA GLU A 129 10.03 0.20 3.94
C GLU A 129 10.00 0.73 5.38
N LEU A 130 10.77 0.13 6.29
CA LEU A 130 10.92 0.64 7.66
C LEU A 130 11.60 2.02 7.68
N LEU A 131 12.65 2.19 6.88
CA LEU A 131 13.35 3.48 6.75
C LEU A 131 12.46 4.52 6.08
N PHE A 132 11.68 4.12 5.08
CA PHE A 132 10.69 4.97 4.41
C PHE A 132 9.67 5.52 5.42
N CYS A 133 9.08 4.69 6.27
CA CYS A 133 8.15 5.14 7.31
C CYS A 133 8.81 6.15 8.27
N LYS A 134 10.03 5.86 8.72
CA LYS A 134 10.80 6.75 9.61
C LYS A 134 11.09 8.10 8.94
N GLU A 135 11.46 8.08 7.66
CA GLU A 135 11.76 9.28 6.90
C GLU A 135 10.49 10.13 6.70
N LEU A 136 9.35 9.52 6.40
CA LEU A 136 8.07 10.22 6.31
C LEU A 136 7.65 10.84 7.65
N GLU A 137 7.88 10.15 8.76
CA GLU A 137 7.60 10.70 10.10
C GLU A 137 8.48 11.92 10.40
N ASN A 138 9.78 11.83 10.11
CA ASN A 138 10.70 12.95 10.29
C ASN A 138 10.35 14.14 9.39
N PHE A 139 10.01 13.86 8.13
CA PHE A 139 9.60 14.89 7.18
C PHE A 139 8.30 15.56 7.61
N GLY A 140 7.32 14.79 8.12
CA GLY A 140 6.09 15.33 8.68
C GLY A 140 6.31 16.23 9.90
N LYS A 141 7.27 15.90 10.78
CA LYS A 141 7.68 16.78 11.88
C LYS A 141 8.31 18.09 11.39
N ALA A 142 9.08 18.04 10.31
CA ALA A 142 9.70 19.23 9.69
C ALA A 142 8.69 20.09 8.90
N HIS A 143 7.60 19.50 8.44
CA HIS A 143 6.56 20.13 7.62
C HIS A 143 5.17 19.95 8.26
N PRO A 144 4.87 20.65 9.37
CA PRO A 144 3.60 20.50 10.10
C PRO A 144 2.37 20.91 9.28
N GLU A 145 2.56 21.63 8.18
CA GLU A 145 1.51 21.96 7.22
C GLU A 145 1.05 20.76 6.36
N LEU A 146 1.81 19.65 6.37
CA LEU A 146 1.52 18.45 5.61
C LEU A 146 1.13 17.29 6.53
N SER A 147 -0.03 16.68 6.28
CA SER A 147 -0.40 15.40 6.90
C SER A 147 0.05 14.26 6.01
N LEU A 148 1.00 13.46 6.50
CA LEU A 148 1.59 12.34 5.77
C LEU A 148 1.16 11.02 6.38
N TYR A 149 0.74 10.09 5.52
CA TYR A 149 0.23 8.77 5.92
C TYR A 149 1.00 7.70 5.15
N PRO A 150 2.06 7.11 5.74
CA PRO A 150 2.80 6.02 5.11
C PRO A 150 1.97 4.73 5.11
N PHE A 151 2.01 4.00 4.00
CA PHE A 151 1.47 2.65 3.89
C PHE A 151 2.53 1.76 3.22
N THR A 152 2.83 0.60 3.81
CA THR A 152 3.84 -0.33 3.29
C THR A 152 3.32 -1.77 3.30
N SER A 153 3.85 -2.60 2.41
CA SER A 153 3.46 -4.02 2.32
C SER A 153 3.87 -4.79 3.58
N SER A 154 5.05 -4.51 4.15
CA SER A 154 5.48 -5.09 5.43
C SER A 154 4.58 -4.72 6.60
N SER A 155 4.04 -3.49 6.63
CA SER A 155 3.12 -3.08 7.70
C SER A 155 1.81 -3.87 7.62
N LEU A 156 1.27 -4.03 6.42
CA LEU A 156 0.05 -4.82 6.21
C LEU A 156 0.26 -6.31 6.53
N GLN A 157 1.38 -6.90 6.13
CA GLN A 157 1.74 -8.26 6.51
C GLN A 157 1.87 -8.41 8.03
N ARG A 158 2.55 -7.47 8.70
CA ARG A 158 2.71 -7.47 10.15
C ARG A 158 1.37 -7.32 10.86
N ASP A 159 0.50 -6.47 10.36
CA ASP A 159 -0.84 -6.27 10.93
C ASP A 159 -1.71 -7.51 10.74
N PHE A 160 -1.64 -8.16 9.57
CA PHE A 160 -2.32 -9.43 9.31
C PHE A 160 -1.79 -10.57 10.21
N GLN A 161 -0.48 -10.68 10.39
CA GLN A 161 0.13 -11.68 11.28
C GLN A 161 -0.21 -11.40 12.75
N ARG A 162 -0.26 -10.12 13.14
CA ARG A 162 -0.65 -9.72 14.50
C ARG A 162 -2.11 -10.05 14.78
N THR A 163 -3.03 -9.76 13.87
CA THR A 163 -4.44 -10.12 14.02
C THR A 163 -4.62 -11.64 14.01
N SER A 164 -3.92 -12.36 13.14
CA SER A 164 -3.94 -13.83 13.08
C SER A 164 -3.48 -14.48 14.39
N ARG A 165 -2.38 -14.02 15.00
CA ARG A 165 -1.93 -14.51 16.33
C ARG A 165 -2.92 -14.21 17.44
N VAL A 166 -3.59 -13.06 17.39
CA VAL A 166 -4.64 -12.71 18.38
C VAL A 166 -5.83 -13.68 18.27
N SER A 167 -6.12 -14.17 17.05
CA SER A 167 -7.18 -15.15 16.80
C SER A 167 -6.80 -16.61 17.08
N GLU A 168 -5.53 -16.91 17.36
CA GLU A 168 -5.05 -18.29 17.59
C GLU A 168 -5.74 -18.95 18.79
N ARG A 169 -5.85 -18.24 19.92
CA ARG A 169 -6.50 -18.76 21.14
C ARG A 169 -7.99 -19.08 20.92
N PRO A 170 -8.84 -18.15 20.44
CA PRO A 170 -10.26 -18.46 20.21
C PRO A 170 -10.47 -19.54 19.14
N LEU A 171 -9.61 -19.62 18.12
CA LEU A 171 -9.64 -20.70 17.13
C LEU A 171 -9.37 -22.07 17.76
N LEU A 172 -8.35 -22.17 18.62
CA LEU A 172 -8.03 -23.41 19.34
C LEU A 172 -9.17 -23.85 20.27
N PHE A 173 -9.80 -22.92 20.98
CA PHE A 173 -10.97 -23.23 21.81
C PHE A 173 -12.15 -23.73 20.97
N SER A 174 -12.45 -23.06 19.85
CA SER A 174 -13.50 -23.51 18.93
C SER A 174 -13.22 -24.90 18.39
N LEU A 175 -11.98 -25.18 17.98
CA LEU A 175 -11.58 -26.47 17.43
C LEU A 175 -11.73 -27.59 18.49
N ALA A 176 -11.31 -27.32 19.74
CA ALA A 176 -11.46 -28.26 20.84
C ALA A 176 -12.93 -28.57 21.14
N VAL A 177 -13.81 -27.56 21.13
CA VAL A 177 -15.26 -27.74 21.32
C VAL A 177 -15.89 -28.55 20.19
N CYS A 178 -15.53 -28.27 18.92
CA CYS A 178 -15.99 -29.05 17.79
C CYS A 178 -15.56 -30.51 17.88
N LEU A 179 -14.30 -30.77 18.26
CA LEU A 179 -13.78 -32.12 18.46
C LEU A 179 -14.48 -32.83 19.62
N SER A 180 -14.72 -32.16 20.76
CA SER A 180 -15.44 -32.77 21.87
C SER A 180 -16.87 -33.14 21.49
N LEU A 181 -17.57 -32.25 20.78
CA LEU A 181 -18.93 -32.52 20.31
C LEU A 181 -18.98 -33.67 19.30
N ALA A 182 -18.02 -33.73 18.37
CA ALA A 182 -17.92 -34.81 17.40
C ALA A 182 -17.66 -36.16 18.08
N ILE A 183 -16.74 -36.20 19.07
CA ILE A 183 -16.45 -37.41 19.85
C ILE A 183 -17.69 -37.83 20.65
N SER A 184 -18.38 -36.90 21.32
CA SER A 184 -19.61 -37.19 22.05
C SER A 184 -20.73 -37.70 21.14
N TYR A 185 -20.86 -37.15 19.93
CA TYR A 185 -21.84 -37.60 18.94
C TYR A 185 -21.53 -39.03 18.46
N ILE A 186 -20.27 -39.32 18.11
CA ILE A 186 -19.85 -40.66 17.70
C ILE A 186 -20.07 -41.65 18.84
N PHE A 187 -19.71 -41.29 20.07
CA PHE A 187 -19.92 -42.15 21.23
C PHE A 187 -21.41 -42.43 21.46
N TYR A 188 -22.26 -41.41 21.35
CA TYR A 188 -23.71 -41.54 21.43
C TYR A 188 -24.25 -42.49 20.35
N GLU A 189 -23.86 -42.30 19.09
CA GLU A 189 -24.29 -43.14 17.96
C GLU A 189 -23.84 -44.60 18.13
N VAL A 190 -22.59 -44.81 18.58
CA VAL A 190 -22.04 -46.14 18.88
C VAL A 190 -22.80 -46.80 20.05
N THR A 191 -23.02 -46.11 21.17
CA THR A 191 -23.80 -46.67 22.29
C THR A 191 -25.25 -46.97 21.91
N ASN A 192 -25.88 -46.12 21.11
CA ASN A 192 -27.25 -46.33 20.66
C ASN A 192 -27.34 -47.49 19.64
N SER A 193 -26.32 -47.65 18.79
CA SER A 193 -26.20 -48.81 17.90
C SER A 193 -26.01 -50.12 18.68
N TYR A 194 -25.22 -50.11 19.76
CA TYR A 194 -25.10 -51.24 20.67
C TYR A 194 -26.42 -51.55 21.40
N ASP A 195 -27.15 -50.55 21.89
CA ASP A 195 -28.46 -50.74 22.53
C ASP A 195 -29.51 -51.29 21.55
N LEU A 196 -29.51 -50.85 20.28
CA LEU A 196 -30.35 -51.39 19.21
C LEU A 196 -29.99 -52.83 18.81
N THR A 197 -28.70 -53.21 18.83
CA THR A 197 -28.30 -54.61 18.63
C THR A 197 -28.65 -55.49 19.83
N CYS A 198 -28.56 -54.95 21.05
CA CYS A 198 -28.95 -55.68 22.27
C CYS A 198 -30.46 -55.86 22.37
N THR A 199 -31.28 -54.89 21.95
CA THR A 199 -32.75 -55.06 21.93
C THR A 199 -33.22 -56.07 20.90
N ASN A 200 -32.60 -56.14 19.71
CA ASN A 200 -32.94 -57.16 18.70
C ASN A 200 -32.48 -58.58 19.07
N LEU A 201 -31.59 -58.75 20.06
CA LEU A 201 -31.16 -60.06 20.56
C LEU A 201 -32.08 -60.63 21.67
N TYR A 202 -33.00 -59.83 22.20
CA TYR A 202 -34.00 -60.28 23.17
C TYR A 202 -35.34 -60.71 22.54
N ASP A 203 -35.47 -60.69 21.20
CA ASP A 203 -36.67 -61.15 20.46
C ASP A 203 -36.50 -62.52 19.78
N PHE A 204 -35.47 -63.30 20.15
CA PHE A 204 -35.35 -64.73 19.79
C PHE A 204 -35.13 -65.59 21.04
N CYS A 205 -36.19 -65.75 21.84
CA CYS A 205 -36.44 -66.91 22.72
C CYS A 205 -37.90 -66.91 23.16
#